data_AF-A0A3D0PYK7-F1
#
_entry.id   AF-A0A3D0PYK7-F1
#
_cell.length_a   1.000
_cell.length_b   1.000
_cell.length_c   1.000
_cell.angle_alpha   90.00
_cell.angle_beta   90.00
_cell.angle_gamma   90.00
#
_symmetry.space_group_name_H-M   'P 1'
#
loop_
_entity.id
_entity.type
_entity.pdbx_description
1 polymer ?
#
loop_
_entity_poly.entity_id
_entity_poly.type
_entity_poly.pdbx_seq_one_letter_code
_entity_poly.pdbx_strand_id
1 'polypeptide(L)'
;MTVKIYIYDKHGGSQESICSLQPEPDGRDDGGRDYVLPKDYELKGNNLFCCGRKCELVIHNGAPLLVDREHEMAYVLEQEKKMQQRRKAAGLTRQQLADKVGLTQYDIYRLENHEVEPGSAILGKIAAVLGCSTMDLI
;
A
#
# COMPACT_ATOMS: atom_id res chain seq x y z
N MET A 1 -2.98 -5.53 11.22
CA MET A 1 -1.85 -4.60 11.45
C MET A 1 -1.35 -4.14 10.09
N THR A 2 -0.82 -2.93 9.98
CA THR A 2 -0.14 -2.47 8.77
C THR A 2 1.36 -2.38 8.99
N VAL A 3 2.12 -2.55 7.92
CA VAL A 3 3.58 -2.39 7.89
C VAL A 3 3.96 -1.52 6.70
N LYS A 4 4.91 -0.62 6.89
CA LYS A 4 5.45 0.18 5.79
C LYS A 4 6.50 -0.64 5.04
N ILE A 5 6.30 -0.81 3.74
CA ILE A 5 7.20 -1.53 2.84
C ILE A 5 7.61 -0.58 1.72
N TYR A 6 8.90 -0.58 1.43
CA TYR A 6 9.53 0.24 0.40
C TYR A 6 9.88 -0.63 -0.79
N ILE A 7 9.59 -0.17 -2.00
CA ILE A 7 9.92 -0.87 -3.25
C ILE A 7 10.86 0.00 -4.08
N TYR A 8 11.91 -0.60 -4.62
CA TYR A 8 12.87 0.08 -5.48
C TYR A 8 13.53 -0.87 -6.48
N ASP A 9 13.97 -0.30 -7.60
CA ASP A 9 14.73 -1.01 -8.62
C ASP A 9 16.22 -0.95 -8.32
N LYS A 10 16.90 -2.10 -8.43
CA LYS A 10 18.37 -2.12 -8.44
C LYS A 10 18.86 -1.65 -9.81
N HIS A 11 19.69 -0.61 -9.81
CA HIS A 11 20.25 -0.03 -11.05
C HIS A 11 20.96 -1.09 -11.90
N GLY A 12 20.60 -1.17 -13.19
CA GLY A 12 21.32 -1.95 -14.19
C GLY A 12 20.52 -3.06 -14.87
N GLY A 13 19.60 -2.67 -15.77
CA GLY A 13 19.24 -3.39 -17.00
C GLY A 13 18.58 -4.79 -16.93
N SER A 14 18.63 -5.54 -15.83
CA SER A 14 18.13 -6.92 -15.80
C SER A 14 17.94 -7.55 -14.41
N GLN A 15 17.60 -6.79 -13.37
CA GLN A 15 17.29 -7.39 -12.06
C GLN A 15 15.97 -6.89 -11.48
N GLU A 16 15.18 -7.85 -11.01
CA GLU A 16 13.87 -7.67 -10.37
C GLU A 16 13.93 -6.63 -9.24
N SER A 17 12.87 -5.84 -9.12
CA SER A 17 12.68 -4.89 -8.02
C SER A 17 12.83 -5.60 -6.66
N ILE A 18 13.09 -4.85 -5.59
CA ILE A 18 13.16 -5.40 -4.24
C ILE A 18 12.18 -4.68 -3.35
N CYS A 19 11.64 -5.41 -2.36
CA CYS A 19 10.89 -4.82 -1.27
C CYS A 19 11.68 -4.92 0.04
N SER A 20 11.57 -3.88 0.87
CA SER A 20 12.31 -3.72 2.12
C SER A 20 11.41 -3.13 3.21
N LEU A 21 11.71 -3.47 4.46
CA LEU A 21 11.09 -2.85 5.65
C LEU A 21 11.77 -1.53 6.06
N GLN A 22 12.84 -1.16 5.35
CA GLN A 22 13.60 0.06 5.57
C GLN A 22 13.70 0.84 4.25
N PRO A 23 13.66 2.19 4.31
CA PRO A 23 13.87 3.01 3.13
C PRO A 23 15.29 2.86 2.60
N GLU A 24 15.46 3.10 1.30
CA GLU A 24 16.78 3.26 0.70
C GLU A 24 17.39 4.59 1.18
N PRO A 25 18.67 4.59 1.62
CA PRO A 25 19.31 5.80 2.14
C PRO A 25 19.36 6.97 1.15
N ASP A 26 19.33 6.69 -0.15
CA ASP A 26 19.38 7.69 -1.21
C ASP A 26 17.99 8.14 -1.71
N GLY A 27 16.91 7.59 -1.15
CA GLY A 27 15.54 7.95 -1.49
C GLY A 27 15.10 7.52 -2.89
N ARG A 28 15.77 6.56 -3.52
CA ARG A 28 15.35 6.00 -4.82
C ARG A 28 14.25 4.93 -4.72
N ASP A 29 13.65 4.79 -3.55
CA ASP A 29 12.44 3.99 -3.34
C ASP A 29 11.15 4.76 -3.64
N ASP A 30 10.03 4.05 -3.59
CA ASP A 30 8.68 4.54 -3.83
C ASP A 30 8.12 5.45 -2.72
N GLY A 31 8.94 5.82 -1.72
CA GLY A 31 8.54 6.55 -0.52
C GLY A 31 7.87 5.66 0.54
N GLY A 32 7.75 4.36 0.26
CA GLY A 32 7.07 3.40 1.10
C GLY A 32 5.54 3.48 1.00
N ARG A 33 4.89 2.33 1.08
CA ARG A 33 3.43 2.19 1.19
C ARG A 33 3.08 1.34 2.40
N ASP A 34 1.91 1.56 2.98
CA ASP A 34 1.43 0.75 4.09
C ASP A 34 0.71 -0.49 3.55
N TYR A 35 1.15 -1.67 3.96
CA TYR A 35 0.61 -2.96 3.56
C TYR A 35 -0.04 -3.66 4.74
N VAL A 36 -1.13 -4.38 4.49
CA VAL A 36 -1.87 -5.12 5.51
C VAL A 36 -1.22 -6.49 5.72
N LEU A 37 -0.78 -6.76 6.95
CA LEU A 37 -0.31 -8.10 7.34
C LEU A 37 -1.49 -9.05 7.59
N PRO A 38 -1.38 -10.34 7.21
CA PRO A 38 -2.35 -11.34 7.60
C PRO A 38 -2.46 -11.45 9.12
N LYS A 39 -3.58 -12.03 9.59
CA LYS A 39 -3.79 -12.26 11.02
C LYS A 39 -2.66 -13.14 11.57
N ASP A 40 -2.22 -12.85 12.79
CA ASP A 40 -1.17 -13.58 13.53
C ASP A 40 0.27 -13.33 13.06
N TYR A 41 0.45 -12.48 12.04
CA TYR A 41 1.76 -11.97 11.61
C TYR A 41 2.04 -10.58 12.20
N GLU A 42 3.29 -10.34 12.55
CA GLU A 42 3.71 -9.10 13.21
C GLU A 42 5.09 -8.63 12.75
N LEU A 43 5.32 -7.32 12.83
CA LEU A 43 6.64 -6.71 12.67
C LEU A 43 7.31 -6.59 14.05
N LYS A 44 8.53 -7.13 14.19
CA LYS A 44 9.39 -6.95 15.37
C LYS A 44 10.76 -6.46 14.94
N GLY A 45 11.09 -5.23 15.29
CA GLY A 45 12.26 -4.54 14.74
C GLY A 45 12.12 -4.44 13.22
N ASN A 46 13.10 -4.98 12.49
CA ASN A 46 13.12 -4.97 11.02
C ASN A 46 12.85 -6.35 10.41
N ASN A 47 12.10 -7.21 11.11
CA ASN A 47 11.80 -8.56 10.62
C ASN A 47 10.32 -8.88 10.86
N LEU A 48 9.73 -9.62 9.94
CA LEU A 48 8.38 -10.15 10.06
C LEU A 48 8.42 -11.50 10.76
N PHE A 49 7.42 -11.76 11.60
CA PHE A 49 7.29 -13.00 12.35
C PHE A 49 5.87 -13.54 12.33
N CYS A 50 5.76 -14.85 12.48
CA CYS A 50 4.54 -15.59 12.77
C CYS A 50 4.84 -16.57 13.90
N CYS A 51 4.05 -16.55 14.97
CA CYS A 51 4.24 -17.46 16.12
C CYS A 51 5.70 -17.50 16.65
N GLY A 52 6.38 -16.35 16.66
CA GLY A 52 7.77 -16.21 17.12
C GLY A 52 8.85 -16.67 16.14
N ARG A 53 8.48 -17.14 14.93
CA ARG A 53 9.42 -17.54 13.88
C ARG A 53 9.50 -16.50 12.79
N LYS A 54 10.70 -16.28 12.25
CA LYS A 54 10.96 -15.26 11.24
C LYS A 54 10.37 -15.68 9.89
N CYS A 55 9.68 -14.75 9.24
CA CYS A 55 9.18 -14.87 7.87
C CYS A 55 10.06 -14.07 6.91
N GLU A 56 9.98 -14.41 5.63
CA GLU A 56 10.70 -13.72 4.54
C GLU A 56 9.77 -12.73 3.83
N LEU A 57 10.35 -11.64 3.36
CA LEU A 57 9.68 -10.67 2.51
C LEU A 57 10.44 -10.63 1.16
N VAL A 58 9.72 -10.92 0.08
CA VAL A 58 10.28 -10.96 -1.28
C VAL A 58 9.32 -10.26 -2.24
N ILE A 59 9.79 -9.86 -3.42
CA ILE A 59 8.88 -9.35 -4.46
C ILE A 59 8.36 -10.50 -5.32
N HIS A 60 7.12 -10.41 -5.78
CA HIS A 60 6.56 -11.29 -6.79
C HIS A 60 5.59 -10.51 -7.67
N ASN A 61 5.85 -10.45 -8.98
CA ASN A 61 5.06 -9.67 -9.95
C ASN A 61 4.84 -8.20 -9.53
N GLY A 62 5.88 -7.57 -8.95
CA GLY A 62 5.83 -6.18 -8.49
C GLY A 62 5.12 -5.95 -7.16
N ALA A 63 4.61 -7.01 -6.50
CA ALA A 63 3.95 -6.92 -5.20
C ALA A 63 4.79 -7.58 -4.10
N PRO A 64 4.79 -7.04 -2.86
CA PRO A 64 5.43 -7.70 -1.73
C PRO A 64 4.72 -9.01 -1.39
N LEU A 65 5.51 -10.07 -1.27
CA LEU A 65 5.09 -11.41 -0.90
C LEU A 65 5.72 -11.75 0.46
N LEU A 66 4.87 -11.99 1.44
CA LEU A 66 5.25 -12.53 2.74
C LEU A 66 5.30 -14.06 2.64
N VAL A 67 6.48 -14.64 2.85
CA VAL A 67 6.71 -16.08 2.76
C VAL A 67 6.95 -16.65 4.15
N ASP A 68 6.09 -17.57 4.55
CA ASP A 68 6.21 -18.37 5.76
C ASP A 68 6.51 -19.81 5.36
N ARG A 69 7.79 -20.20 5.45
CA ARG A 69 8.23 -21.55 5.09
C ARG A 69 7.82 -22.60 6.12
N GLU A 70 7.57 -22.20 7.37
CA GLU A 70 7.20 -23.15 8.43
C GLU A 70 5.75 -23.62 8.24
N HIS A 71 4.86 -22.69 7.90
CA HIS A 71 3.45 -22.98 7.66
C HIS A 71 3.14 -23.26 6.17
N GLU A 72 4.17 -23.40 5.33
CA GLU A 72 4.07 -23.61 3.88
C GLU A 72 3.12 -22.62 3.19
N MET A 73 3.23 -21.34 3.55
CA MET A 73 2.29 -20.30 3.14
C MET A 73 3.01 -19.12 2.49
N ALA A 74 2.34 -18.49 1.52
CA ALA A 74 2.79 -17.24 0.92
C ALA A 74 1.59 -16.31 0.71
N TYR A 75 1.72 -15.07 1.18
CA TYR A 75 0.70 -14.04 1.07
C TYR A 75 1.20 -12.89 0.21
N VAL A 76 0.50 -12.63 -0.89
CA VAL A 76 0.66 -11.35 -1.59
C VAL A 76 0.04 -10.28 -0.70
N LEU A 77 0.84 -9.32 -0.26
CA LEU A 77 0.39 -8.28 0.64
C LEU A 77 -0.36 -7.20 -0.13
N GLU A 78 -1.54 -6.85 0.35
CA GLU A 78 -2.32 -5.75 -0.21
C GLU A 78 -1.97 -4.44 0.47
N GLN A 79 -1.87 -3.37 -0.32
CA GLN A 79 -1.76 -2.02 0.22
C GLN A 79 -3.01 -1.65 1.03
N GLU A 80 -2.84 -0.88 2.09
CA GLU A 80 -3.93 -0.35 2.88
C GLU A 80 -4.81 0.58 2.02
N LYS A 81 -6.12 0.34 2.05
CA LYS A 81 -7.09 1.12 1.27
C LYS A 81 -7.51 2.39 2.02
N LYS A 82 -6.53 3.24 2.37
CA LYS A 82 -6.74 4.46 3.17
C LYS A 82 -7.81 5.38 2.60
N MET A 83 -7.78 5.64 1.29
CA MET A 83 -8.80 6.44 0.61
C MET A 83 -10.21 5.88 0.80
N GLN A 84 -10.38 4.56 0.69
CA GLN A 84 -11.66 3.90 0.93
C GLN A 84 -12.12 4.07 2.38
N GLN A 85 -11.22 3.86 3.34
CA GLN A 85 -11.51 4.00 4.76
C GLN A 85 -11.95 5.45 5.08
N ARG A 86 -11.21 6.45 4.60
CA ARG A 86 -11.54 7.87 4.78
C ARG A 86 -12.89 8.24 4.16
N ARG A 87 -13.17 7.77 2.93
CA ARG A 87 -14.48 7.98 2.30
C ARG A 87 -15.61 7.36 3.13
N LYS A 88 -15.45 6.13 3.60
CA LYS A 88 -16.45 5.44 4.43
C LYS A 88 -16.66 6.17 5.76
N ALA A 89 -15.59 6.65 6.40
CA ALA A 89 -15.66 7.45 7.62
C ALA A 89 -16.41 8.78 7.42
N ALA A 90 -16.29 9.39 6.23
CA ALA A 90 -17.07 10.55 5.84
C ALA A 90 -18.53 10.24 5.45
N GLY A 91 -18.97 8.97 5.51
CA GLY A 91 -20.33 8.55 5.18
C GLY A 91 -20.69 8.64 3.70
N LEU A 92 -19.70 8.77 2.81
CA LEU A 92 -19.94 8.95 1.37
C LEU A 92 -19.93 7.61 0.63
N THR A 93 -20.84 7.43 -0.34
CA THR A 93 -20.71 6.39 -1.36
C THR A 93 -19.62 6.77 -2.37
N ARG A 94 -19.14 5.80 -3.15
CA ARG A 94 -18.18 6.09 -4.24
C ARG A 94 -18.73 7.09 -5.25
N GLN A 95 -20.00 6.95 -5.61
CA GLN A 95 -20.66 7.86 -6.56
C GLN A 95 -20.67 9.29 -6.00
N GLN A 96 -21.03 9.46 -4.73
CA GLN A 96 -21.06 10.78 -4.11
C GLN A 96 -19.67 11.45 -4.03
N LEU A 97 -18.61 10.67 -3.77
CA LEU A 97 -17.25 11.20 -3.84
C LEU A 97 -16.89 11.60 -5.28
N ALA A 98 -17.19 10.72 -6.23
CA ALA A 98 -16.92 10.92 -7.66
C ALA A 98 -17.58 12.22 -8.18
N ASP A 99 -18.86 12.42 -7.87
CA ASP A 99 -19.62 13.62 -8.24
C ASP A 99 -18.97 14.90 -7.69
N LYS A 100 -18.45 14.85 -6.44
CA LYS A 100 -17.80 16.01 -5.79
C LYS A 100 -16.44 16.37 -6.39
N VAL A 101 -15.70 15.40 -6.93
CA VAL A 101 -14.35 15.62 -7.49
C VAL A 101 -14.32 15.68 -9.02
N GLY A 102 -15.45 15.41 -9.68
CA GLY A 102 -15.59 15.40 -11.13
C GLY A 102 -14.97 14.15 -11.79
N LEU A 103 -15.13 12.99 -11.15
CA LEU A 103 -14.67 11.69 -11.66
C LEU A 103 -15.86 10.73 -11.82
N THR A 104 -15.63 9.56 -12.42
CA THR A 104 -16.62 8.49 -12.41
C THR A 104 -16.53 7.65 -11.14
N GLN A 105 -17.60 6.94 -10.79
CA GLN A 105 -17.58 5.95 -9.72
C GLN A 105 -16.50 4.87 -9.93
N TYR A 106 -16.25 4.51 -11.20
CA TYR A 106 -15.24 3.53 -11.59
C TYR A 106 -13.82 4.08 -11.35
N ASP A 107 -13.56 5.35 -11.64
CA ASP A 107 -12.27 5.98 -11.32
C ASP A 107 -12.00 5.93 -9.80
N ILE A 108 -12.99 6.28 -8.97
CA ILE A 108 -12.86 6.17 -7.51
C ILE A 108 -12.60 4.72 -7.09
N TYR A 109 -13.26 3.74 -7.71
CA TYR A 109 -12.98 2.32 -7.45
C TYR A 109 -11.53 1.95 -7.77
N ARG A 110 -11.00 2.37 -8.93
CA ARG A 110 -9.62 2.05 -9.34
C ARG A 110 -8.59 2.67 -8.40
N LEU A 111 -8.80 3.94 -8.02
CA LEU A 111 -7.96 4.65 -7.06
C LEU A 111 -7.98 3.98 -5.68
N GLU A 112 -9.15 3.59 -5.18
CA GLU A 112 -9.28 2.91 -3.88
C GLU A 112 -8.64 1.52 -3.83
N ASN A 113 -8.49 0.87 -4.99
CA ASN A 113 -7.89 -0.46 -5.10
C ASN A 113 -6.44 -0.42 -5.60
N HIS A 114 -5.84 0.77 -5.72
CA HIS A 114 -4.46 0.93 -6.18
C HIS A 114 -4.21 0.35 -7.59
N GLU A 115 -5.25 0.31 -8.44
CA GLU A 115 -5.12 -0.04 -9.86
C GLU A 115 -4.53 1.11 -10.68
N VAL A 116 -4.62 2.33 -10.14
CA VAL A 116 -4.05 3.55 -10.71
C VAL A 116 -3.58 4.45 -9.57
N GLU A 117 -2.38 5.00 -9.72
CA GLU A 117 -1.88 6.04 -8.84
C GLU A 117 -2.59 7.38 -9.09
N PRO A 118 -3.13 8.05 -8.04
CA PRO A 118 -3.77 9.34 -8.20
C PRO A 118 -2.74 10.42 -8.52
N GLY A 119 -2.96 11.15 -9.61
CA GLY A 119 -2.22 12.39 -9.86
C GLY A 119 -2.44 13.41 -8.73
N SER A 120 -1.43 14.24 -8.44
CA SER A 120 -1.43 15.17 -7.30
C SER A 120 -2.67 16.09 -7.25
N ALA A 121 -3.14 16.57 -8.40
CA ALA A 121 -4.34 17.40 -8.48
C ALA A 121 -5.61 16.66 -8.06
N ILE A 122 -5.77 15.39 -8.46
CA ILE A 122 -6.91 14.56 -8.08
C ILE A 122 -6.82 14.20 -6.60
N LEU A 123 -5.63 13.81 -6.13
CA LEU A 123 -5.40 13.49 -4.72
C LEU A 123 -5.74 14.67 -3.80
N GLY A 124 -5.33 15.89 -4.18
CA GLY A 124 -5.66 17.12 -3.46
C GLY A 124 -7.16 17.42 -3.42
N LYS A 125 -7.88 17.21 -4.54
CA LYS A 125 -9.35 17.37 -4.57
C LYS A 125 -10.05 16.38 -3.65
N ILE A 126 -9.64 15.11 -3.68
CA ILE A 126 -10.21 14.07 -2.81
C ILE A 126 -9.95 14.41 -1.35
N ALA A 127 -8.72 14.79 -0.99
CA ALA A 127 -8.34 15.20 0.36
C ALA A 127 -9.18 16.39 0.87
N ALA A 128 -9.39 17.40 0.02
CA ALA A 128 -10.23 18.56 0.34
C ALA A 128 -11.69 18.17 0.59
N VAL A 129 -12.27 17.28 -0.22
CA VAL A 129 -13.65 16.78 -0.04
C VAL A 129 -13.78 15.95 1.24
N LEU A 130 -12.76 15.18 1.59
CA LEU A 130 -12.75 14.33 2.77
C LEU A 130 -12.26 15.04 4.05
N GLY A 131 -11.81 16.29 3.94
CA GLY A 131 -11.34 17.10 5.08
C GLY A 131 -10.07 16.56 5.73
N CYS A 132 -9.14 15.99 4.95
CA CYS A 132 -7.89 15.40 5.43
C CYS A 132 -6.67 15.88 4.64
N SER A 133 -5.46 15.47 5.04
CA SER A 133 -4.25 15.68 4.23
C SER A 133 -4.16 14.65 3.10
N THR A 134 -3.32 14.90 2.10
CA THR A 134 -3.06 13.90 1.05
C THR A 134 -2.35 12.65 1.58
N MET A 135 -1.53 12.80 2.63
CA MET A 135 -0.84 11.68 3.30
C MET A 135 -1.79 10.75 4.06
N ASP A 136 -3.01 11.22 4.35
CA ASP A 136 -4.06 10.38 4.95
C ASP A 136 -4.73 9.42 3.95
N LEU A 137 -4.38 9.51 2.67
CA LEU A 137 -5.01 8.77 1.56
C LEU A 137 -4.09 7.74 0.90
N ILE A 138 -2.77 7.84 1.11
CA ILE A 138 -1.72 6.98 0.52
C ILE A 138 -0.72 6.48 1.56
#